data_AF-A0A9D3MVG3-F1
#
_entry.id   AF-A0A9D3MVG3-F1
#
_cell.length_a   1.000
_cell.length_b   1.000
_cell.length_c   1.000
_cell.angle_alpha   90.00
_cell.angle_beta   90.00
_cell.angle_gamma   90.00
#
_symmetry.space_group_name_H-M   'P 1'
#
loop_
_entity.id
_entity.type
_entity.pdbx_description
1 polymer ?
#
loop_
_entity_poly.entity_id
_entity_poly.type
_entity_poly.pdbx_seq_one_letter_code
_entity_poly.pdbx_strand_id
1 'polypeptide(L)' 'MWTVDGSYEEGITSEPVESKNGTFSVTSFFKVPTAKWKSQSKVTCNVKHASMANGAAPLTKSVSRATGNSIECD' A
#
# COMPACT_ATOMS: atom_id res chain seq x y z
N MET A 1 -1.85 2.75 5.64
CA MET A 1 -0.66 2.24 6.38
C MET A 1 -0.10 1.04 5.64
N TRP A 2 1.20 0.78 5.78
CA TRP A 2 1.84 -0.37 5.15
C TRP A 2 2.19 -1.43 6.19
N THR A 3 2.24 -2.69 5.76
CA THR A 3 2.76 -3.80 6.56
C THR A 3 3.82 -4.53 5.76
N VAL A 4 5.02 -4.66 6.32
CA VAL A 4 6.15 -5.40 5.74
C VAL A 4 6.50 -6.53 6.69
N ASP A 5 6.38 -7.76 6.23
CA ASP A 5 6.71 -8.96 7.02
C ASP A 5 6.03 -9.01 8.41
N GLY A 6 4.81 -8.45 8.49
CA GLY A 6 4.01 -8.40 9.73
C GLY A 6 4.21 -7.14 10.57
N SER A 7 5.21 -6.30 10.28
CA SER A 7 5.44 -5.02 10.97
C SER A 7 4.75 -3.86 10.27
N TYR A 8 4.11 -2.97 11.04
CA TYR A 8 3.49 -1.76 10.50
C TYR A 8 4.53 -0.68 10.22
N GLU A 9 4.42 -0.06 9.05
CA GLU A 9 5.28 1.03 8.61
C GLU A 9 4.45 2.15 7.96
N GLU A 10 4.92 3.38 8.11
CA GLU A 10 4.32 4.55 7.47
C GLU A 10 4.88 4.75 6.06
N GLY A 11 3.99 5.15 5.15
CA GLY A 11 4.34 5.60 3.81
C GLY A 11 3.95 7.06 3.63
N ILE A 12 4.36 7.65 2.51
CA ILE A 12 3.99 9.01 2.14
C ILE A 12 2.64 8.94 1.46
N THR A 13 1.61 9.55 2.06
CA THR A 13 0.25 9.53 1.53
C THR A 13 -0.12 10.91 1.02
N SER A 14 -0.61 10.99 -0.22
CA SER A 14 -1.04 12.25 -0.82
C SER A 14 -2.28 12.80 -0.15
N GLU A 15 -2.57 14.08 -0.39
CA GLU A 15 -3.91 14.59 -0.14
C GLU A 15 -4.93 13.93 -1.10
N PRO A 16 -6.22 13.89 -0.74
CA PRO A 16 -7.28 13.41 -1.62
C PRO A 16 -7.40 14.28 -2.87
N VAL A 17 -7.45 13.63 -4.03
CA VAL A 17 -7.67 14.28 -5.32
C VAL A 17 -9.05 13.90 -5.83
N GLU A 18 -9.85 14.92 -6.17
CA GLU A 18 -11.18 14.73 -6.74
C GLU A 18 -11.08 14.33 -8.22
N SER A 19 -11.83 13.29 -8.59
CA SER A 19 -12.01 12.86 -9.97
C SER A 19 -13.28 13.46 -10.57
N LYS A 20 -13.36 13.54 -11.91
CA LYS A 20 -14.50 14.16 -12.64
C LYS A 20 -15.87 13.58 -12.29
N ASN A 21 -15.92 12.38 -11.74
CA ASN A 21 -17.14 11.68 -11.32
C ASN A 21 -17.52 11.95 -9.84
N GLY A 22 -16.86 12.88 -9.15
CA GLY A 22 -17.10 13.20 -7.74
C GLY A 22 -16.52 12.18 -6.75
N THR A 23 -15.69 11.24 -7.21
CA THR A 23 -14.96 10.31 -6.32
C THR A 23 -13.61 10.91 -5.93
N PHE A 24 -13.17 10.62 -4.70
CA PHE A 24 -11.87 11.04 -4.20
C PHE A 24 -10.90 9.86 -4.21
N SER A 25 -9.69 10.11 -4.68
CA SER A 25 -8.59 9.14 -4.68
C SER A 25 -7.43 9.65 -3.86
N VAL A 26 -6.82 8.76 -3.10
CA VAL A 26 -5.59 9.01 -2.34
C VAL A 26 -4.55 8.00 -2.80
N THR A 27 -3.32 8.45 -3.01
CA THR A 27 -2.20 7.57 -3.37
C THR A 27 -1.19 7.53 -2.23
N SER A 28 -0.76 6.33 -1.86
CA SER A 28 0.29 6.13 -0.87
C SER A 28 1.52 5.52 -1.56
N PHE A 29 2.69 6.12 -1.31
CA PHE A 29 3.98 5.64 -1.78
C PHE A 29 4.77 5.10 -0.59
N PHE A 30 5.32 3.91 -0.76
CA PHE A 30 6.13 3.27 0.26
C PHE A 30 7.46 2.80 -0.32
N LYS A 31 8.55 3.19 0.33
CA LYS A 31 9.90 2.85 -0.10
C LYS A 31 10.35 1.60 0.64
N VAL A 32 10.63 0.54 -0.12
CA VAL A 32 11.12 -0.73 0.41
C VAL A 32 12.62 -0.83 0.11
N PRO A 33 13.47 -1.21 1.08
CA PRO A 33 14.87 -1.52 0.81
C PRO A 33 14.98 -2.65 -0.23
N THR A 34 15.84 -2.48 -1.25
CA THR A 34 16.02 -3.47 -2.32
C THR A 34 16.39 -4.86 -1.79
N ALA A 35 17.18 -4.93 -0.72
CA ALA A 35 17.54 -6.21 -0.09
C ALA A 35 16.30 -6.96 0.44
N LYS A 36 15.38 -6.25 1.11
CA LYS A 36 14.11 -6.82 1.60
C LYS A 36 13.19 -7.22 0.44
N TRP A 37 13.10 -6.37 -0.57
CA TRP A 37 12.32 -6.69 -1.77
C TRP A 37 12.83 -7.96 -2.47
N LYS A 38 14.14 -8.09 -2.62
CA LYS A 38 14.81 -9.27 -3.20
C LYS A 38 14.66 -10.52 -2.33
N SER A 39 14.60 -10.38 -1.00
CA SER A 39 14.33 -11.49 -0.06
C SER A 39 12.86 -11.91 0.02
N GLN A 40 12.05 -11.55 -0.98
CA GLN A 40 10.63 -11.91 -1.08
C GLN A 40 9.74 -11.33 0.03
N SER A 41 10.14 -10.21 0.65
CA SER A 41 9.29 -9.54 1.64
C SER A 41 7.91 -9.22 1.03
N LYS A 42 6.86 -9.56 1.78
CA LYS A 42 5.48 -9.27 1.37
C LYS A 42 5.09 -7.90 1.89
N VAL A 43 4.87 -6.97 0.97
CA VAL A 43 4.51 -5.58 1.28
C VAL A 43 3.01 -5.44 1.10
N THR A 44 2.30 -5.03 2.14
CA THR A 44 0.84 -4.96 2.15
C THR A 44 0.38 -3.53 2.41
N CYS A 45 -0.43 -2.98 1.51
CA CYS A 45 -1.16 -1.73 1.75
C CYS A 45 -2.44 -2.05 2.52
N ASN A 46 -2.65 -1.35 3.64
CA ASN A 46 -3.84 -1.44 4.48
C ASN A 46 -4.61 -0.12 4.42
N VAL A 47 -5.87 -0.20 4.00
CA VAL A 47 -6.76 0.94 3.77
C VAL A 47 -7.97 0.84 4.68
N LYS A 48 -8.25 1.92 5.40
CA LYS A 48 -9.47 2.10 6.18
C LYS A 48 -10.17 3.36 5.70
N HIS A 49 -11.44 3.26 5.37
CA HIS A 49 -12.26 4.35 4.89
C HIS A 49 -13.40 4.63 5.86
N ALA A 50 -13.82 5.89 5.98
CA ALA A 50 -14.85 6.31 6.93
C ALA A 50 -16.23 5.66 6.65
N SER A 51 -16.49 5.23 5.42
CA SER A 51 -17.73 4.51 5.07
C SER A 51 -17.74 3.05 5.54
N MET A 52 -16.62 2.52 6.06
CA MET A 52 -16.56 1.16 6.58
C MET A 52 -17.22 1.10 7.96
N ALA A 53 -17.82 -0.05 8.29
CA ALA A 53 -18.43 -0.24 9.59
C ALA A 53 -17.41 -0.01 10.73
N ASN A 54 -17.89 0.51 11.86
CA ASN A 54 -17.05 0.69 13.05
C ASN A 54 -16.46 -0.66 13.47
N GLY A 55 -15.14 -0.68 13.68
CA GLY A 55 -14.41 -1.91 14.01
C GLY A 55 -14.11 -2.84 12.82
N ALA A 56 -14.51 -2.50 11.59
CA ALA A 56 -14.15 -3.28 10.41
C ALA A 56 -12.63 -3.35 10.23
N ALA A 57 -12.16 -4.53 9.84
CA ALA A 57 -10.76 -4.75 9.47
C ALA A 57 -10.40 -3.90 8.23
N PRO A 58 -9.16 -3.41 8.12
CA PRO A 58 -8.70 -2.70 6.93
C PRO A 58 -8.81 -3.57 5.67
N LEU A 59 -9.12 -2.95 4.54
CA LEU A 59 -8.95 -3.57 3.24
C LEU A 59 -7.45 -3.71 2.96
N THR A 60 -7.02 -4.88 2.48
CA THR A 60 -5.60 -5.16 2.27
C THR A 60 -5.31 -5.55 0.83
N LYS A 61 -4.18 -5.06 0.31
CA LYS A 61 -3.59 -5.53 -0.95
C LYS A 61 -2.09 -5.71 -0.78
N SER A 62 -1.62 -6.92 -1.10
CA SER A 62 -0.22 -7.29 -0.99
C SER A 62 0.47 -7.33 -2.35
N VAL A 63 1.74 -6.98 -2.34
CA VAL A 63 2.66 -7.08 -3.47
C VAL A 63 4.00 -7.65 -2.98
N SER A 64 4.64 -8.44 -3.82
CA SER A 64 6.00 -8.93 -3.62
C SER A 64 6.70 -8.97 -4.97
N ARG A 65 8.01 -9.23 -4.98
CA ARG A 65 8.78 -9.36 -6.23
C ARG A 65 8.20 -10.39 -7.21
N ALA A 66 7.58 -11.45 -6.72
CA ALA A 66 6.99 -12.49 -7.55
C ALA A 66 5.59 -12.14 -8.11
N THR A 67 4.88 -11.21 -7.48
CA THR A 67 3.47 -10.90 -7.79
C THR A 67 3.26 -9.45 -8.25
N GLY A 68 4.26 -8.60 -8.08
CA GLY A 68 4.25 -7.21 -8.51
C GLY A 68 4.77 -7.05 -9.93
N ASN A 69 4.21 -6.07 -10.65
CA ASN A 69 4.78 -5.56 -11.88
C ASN A 69 5.98 -4.66 -11.54
N SER A 70 7.06 -5.24 -11.00
CA SER A 70 8.29 -4.50 -10.74
C SER A 70 9.10 -4.39 -12.03
N ILE A 71 9.25 -3.16 -12.54
CA ILE A 71 10.28 -2.85 -13.53
C ILE A 71 11.59 -2.68 -12.73
N GLU A 72 12.38 -3.75 -12.66
CA GLU A 72 13.71 -3.73 -12.06
C GLU A 72 14.72 -3.31 -13.15
N CYS A 73 15.58 -2.32 -12.88
CA CYS A 73 16.72 -2.04 -13.74
C CYS A 73 17.83 -3.03 -13.37
N ASP A 74 18.32 -3.79 -14.35
CA ASP A 74 19.47 -4.69 -14.20
C ASP A 74 20.80 -3.92 -14.04
#